data_AF-A0A6D2XKP6-F1
#
_entry.id   AF-A0A6D2XKP6-F1
#
_cell.length_a   1.000
_cell.length_b   1.000
_cell.length_c   1.000
_cell.angle_alpha   90.00
_cell.angle_beta   90.00
_cell.angle_gamma   90.00
#
_symmetry.space_group_name_H-M   'P 1'
#
loop_
_entity.id
_entity.type
_entity.pdbx_description
1 polymer ?
#
loop_
_entity_poly.entity_id
_entity_poly.type
_entity_poly.pdbx_seq_one_letter_code
_entity_poly.pdbx_strand_id
1 'polypeptide(L)'
;MENVCEKVTNSVSSELQPYFQTLPVMTKIDAVAGINYGLVAPPATTAETLDVQMKGEFYSENHHNPPPFAPPVMEFPAAHDRMVYLGLSDYFFNTAGLVYQEAGVLKMTLRDDMIPKESKFRLTTKFFGTFLPEVAKKFPNMKIQIHVSASTPPHLSVQPTGLTFYPAVDVQAFAILPNSSLASLFLIGMHTTGSIEVSAESDRLVGELKLDRLLLELKHSNIGPFPVALLQDIMNYIVPILVLPRVNEKLQKGFPLPTPARVQLYNVVLQPHQNFLLFGADVVYK
;
A
#
# COMPACT_ATOMS: atom_id res chain seq x y z
N MET A 1 28.19 11.75 47.72
CA MET A 1 27.66 10.66 46.87
C MET A 1 26.13 10.63 46.89
N GLU A 2 25.46 10.85 48.03
CA GLU A 2 23.98 10.91 48.14
C GLU A 2 23.31 11.83 47.10
N ASN A 3 23.79 13.08 46.96
CA ASN A 3 23.25 14.03 45.97
C ASN A 3 23.44 13.62 44.50
N VAL A 4 24.35 12.69 44.19
CA VAL A 4 24.55 12.19 42.82
C VAL A 4 23.52 11.10 42.51
N CYS A 5 23.34 10.13 43.41
CA CYS A 5 22.34 9.08 43.24
C CYS A 5 20.91 9.62 43.20
N GLU A 6 20.62 10.65 44.01
CA GLU A 6 19.33 11.34 43.98
C GLU A 6 19.08 11.99 42.61
N LYS A 7 20.07 12.72 42.07
CA LYS A 7 19.96 13.31 40.73
C LYS A 7 19.76 12.25 39.64
N VAL A 8 20.50 11.14 39.68
CA VAL A 8 20.35 10.06 38.69
C VAL A 8 18.95 9.45 38.74
N THR A 9 18.46 9.11 39.94
CA THR A 9 17.12 8.55 40.13
C THR A 9 16.03 9.52 39.65
N ASN A 10 16.19 10.80 39.98
CA ASN A 10 15.26 11.84 39.54
C ASN A 10 15.28 11.98 38.02
N SER A 11 16.46 12.08 37.38
CA SER A 11 16.56 12.19 35.91
C SER A 11 15.95 10.99 35.17
N VAL A 12 16.09 9.76 35.69
CA VAL A 12 15.46 8.58 35.09
C VAL A 12 13.93 8.70 35.10
N SER A 13 13.35 9.07 36.24
CA SER A 13 11.89 9.13 36.40
C SER A 13 11.25 10.36 35.79
N SER A 14 11.90 11.54 35.86
CA SER A 14 11.33 12.81 35.40
C SER A 14 11.69 13.18 33.96
N GLU A 15 12.74 12.59 33.37
CA GLU A 15 13.19 12.94 32.01
C GLU A 15 13.26 11.71 31.10
N LEU A 16 13.99 10.66 31.48
CA LEU A 16 14.25 9.50 30.61
C LEU A 16 12.98 8.71 30.29
N GLN A 17 12.19 8.38 31.31
CA GLN A 17 10.94 7.63 31.11
C GLN A 17 9.92 8.45 30.28
N PRO A 18 9.62 9.73 30.60
CA PRO A 18 8.76 10.56 29.76
C PRO A 18 9.27 10.71 28.32
N TYR A 19 10.59 10.76 28.12
CA TYR A 19 11.18 10.81 26.78
C TYR A 19 10.84 9.56 25.95
N PHE A 20 11.06 8.36 26.48
CA PHE A 20 10.71 7.13 25.74
C PHE A 20 9.20 6.93 25.58
N GLN A 21 8.38 7.54 26.45
CA GLN A 21 6.93 7.61 26.25
C GLN A 21 6.49 8.50 25.08
N THR A 22 7.42 9.24 24.45
CA THR A 22 7.14 9.92 23.17
C THR A 22 7.13 8.98 21.97
N LEU A 23 7.49 7.71 22.15
CA LEU A 23 7.28 6.69 21.13
C LEU A 23 5.81 6.65 20.73
N PRO A 24 5.50 6.70 19.43
CA PRO A 24 4.13 6.69 18.99
C PRO A 24 3.47 5.33 19.30
N VAL A 25 2.22 5.37 19.79
CA VAL A 25 1.42 4.16 20.05
C VAL A 25 0.32 4.01 19.00
N MET A 26 -0.55 5.01 18.87
CA MET A 26 -1.61 5.05 17.87
C MET A 26 -1.33 6.21 16.91
N THR A 27 -0.73 5.90 15.75
CA THR A 27 -0.29 6.90 14.78
C THR A 27 -1.30 7.05 13.66
N LYS A 28 -2.06 8.13 13.65
CA LYS A 28 -2.94 8.48 12.53
C LYS A 28 -2.12 8.77 11.27
N ILE A 29 -2.48 8.13 10.15
CA ILE A 29 -1.85 8.36 8.84
C ILE A 29 -2.66 9.36 8.03
N ASP A 30 -3.97 9.13 7.94
CA ASP A 30 -4.93 9.93 7.17
C ASP A 30 -6.35 9.75 7.72
N ALA A 31 -7.37 10.14 6.95
CA ALA A 31 -8.78 10.05 7.35
C ALA A 31 -9.33 8.60 7.37
N VAL A 32 -8.56 7.62 6.91
CA VAL A 32 -8.96 6.21 6.78
C VAL A 32 -8.24 5.35 7.82
N ALA A 33 -6.93 5.49 7.90
CA ALA A 33 -6.08 4.54 8.61
C ALA A 33 -5.15 5.19 9.65
N GLY A 34 -4.83 4.40 10.68
CA GLY A 34 -3.69 4.61 11.56
C GLY A 34 -2.85 3.35 11.70
N ILE A 35 -1.73 3.44 12.42
CA ILE A 35 -0.85 2.31 12.76
C ILE A 35 -0.77 2.18 14.27
N ASN A 36 -0.95 0.96 14.78
CA ASN A 36 -0.74 0.61 16.17
C ASN A 36 0.68 0.08 16.38
N TYR A 37 1.51 0.88 17.04
CA TYR A 37 2.88 0.57 17.46
C TYR A 37 2.98 0.27 18.96
N GLY A 38 1.86 0.06 19.65
CA GLY A 38 1.85 -0.28 21.07
C GLY A 38 2.69 -1.52 21.37
N LEU A 39 3.41 -1.48 22.50
CA LEU A 39 4.21 -2.60 22.96
C LEU A 39 3.30 -3.78 23.31
N VAL A 40 3.65 -4.97 22.80
CA VAL A 40 2.94 -6.23 23.09
C VAL A 40 3.62 -7.04 24.20
N ALA A 41 4.84 -6.65 24.58
CA ALA A 41 5.60 -7.21 25.68
C ALA A 41 6.53 -6.13 26.28
N PRO A 42 6.95 -6.28 27.55
CA PRO A 42 8.03 -5.47 28.10
C PRO A 42 9.32 -5.61 27.26
N PRO A 43 10.16 -4.56 27.13
CA PRO A 43 11.45 -4.66 26.45
C PRO A 43 12.32 -5.78 27.04
N ALA A 44 12.89 -6.61 26.17
CA ALA A 44 13.74 -7.74 26.57
C ALA A 44 15.22 -7.39 26.33
N THR A 45 16.08 -7.69 27.29
CA THR A 45 17.53 -7.48 27.18
C THR A 45 18.24 -8.81 27.00
N THR A 46 19.08 -8.92 25.99
CA THR A 46 19.96 -10.07 25.76
C THR A 46 21.41 -9.70 26.04
N ALA A 47 22.37 -10.56 25.70
CA ALA A 47 23.78 -10.24 25.80
C ALA A 47 24.21 -9.11 24.83
N GLU A 48 23.50 -8.97 23.70
CA GLU A 48 23.91 -8.11 22.58
C GLU A 48 22.81 -7.13 22.12
N THR A 49 21.55 -7.35 22.50
CA THR A 49 20.40 -6.59 22.00
C THR A 49 19.45 -6.11 23.10
N LEU A 50 18.71 -5.05 22.77
CA LEU A 50 17.49 -4.63 23.49
C LEU A 50 16.31 -4.72 22.52
N ASP A 51 15.44 -5.69 22.75
CA ASP A 51 14.35 -6.00 21.83
C ASP A 51 13.04 -5.35 22.32
N VAL A 52 12.43 -4.53 21.45
CA VAL A 52 11.15 -3.87 21.71
C VAL A 52 10.11 -4.43 20.75
N GLN A 53 9.15 -5.20 21.28
CA GLN A 53 8.12 -5.86 20.47
C GLN A 53 6.88 -4.97 20.37
N MET A 54 6.52 -4.58 19.14
CA MET A 54 5.37 -3.73 18.84
C MET A 54 4.28 -4.50 18.10
N LYS A 55 3.03 -4.04 18.22
CA LYS A 55 1.87 -4.64 17.55
C LYS A 55 1.97 -4.59 16.02
N GLY A 56 2.42 -3.48 15.45
CA GLY A 56 2.70 -3.33 14.01
C GLY A 56 1.50 -3.62 13.11
N GLU A 57 0.33 -3.06 13.43
CA GLU A 57 -0.93 -3.35 12.73
C GLU A 57 -1.56 -2.04 12.23
N PHE A 58 -1.92 -1.97 10.94
CA PHE A 58 -2.79 -0.89 10.44
C PHE A 58 -4.21 -1.12 10.96
N TYR A 59 -4.86 -0.05 11.43
CA TYR A 59 -6.23 -0.08 11.90
C TYR A 59 -7.08 1.00 11.22
N SER A 60 -8.38 0.76 11.11
CA SER A 60 -9.36 1.77 10.70
C SER A 60 -9.93 2.47 11.92
N GLU A 61 -10.07 3.79 11.89
CA GLU A 61 -10.76 4.54 12.95
C GLU A 61 -12.27 4.19 13.02
N ASN A 62 -12.84 3.71 11.90
CA ASN A 62 -14.27 3.48 11.75
C ASN A 62 -14.69 2.02 12.03
N HIS A 63 -13.79 1.06 11.84
CA HIS A 63 -14.09 -0.37 11.95
C HIS A 63 -12.92 -1.11 12.59
N HIS A 64 -13.18 -1.80 13.70
CA HIS A 64 -12.18 -2.58 14.41
C HIS A 64 -12.47 -4.07 14.20
N ASN A 65 -11.95 -4.62 13.11
CA ASN A 65 -11.93 -6.06 12.88
C ASN A 65 -10.48 -6.55 12.92
N PRO A 66 -10.18 -7.62 13.68
CA PRO A 66 -8.85 -8.20 13.66
C PRO A 66 -8.55 -8.78 12.27
N PRO A 67 -7.30 -8.66 11.78
CA PRO A 67 -6.91 -9.26 10.51
C PRO A 67 -7.10 -10.79 10.53
N PRO A 68 -7.52 -11.42 9.41
CA PRO A 68 -7.76 -12.87 9.34
C PRO A 68 -6.46 -13.70 9.16
N PHE A 69 -5.32 -13.14 9.55
CA PHE A 69 -3.99 -13.73 9.43
C PHE A 69 -3.12 -13.29 10.62
N ALA A 70 -2.05 -14.04 10.91
CA ALA A 70 -1.18 -13.81 12.06
C ALA A 70 0.21 -13.31 11.64
N PRO A 71 0.92 -12.58 12.50
CA PRO A 71 2.30 -12.17 12.22
C PRO A 71 3.24 -13.39 12.18
N PRO A 72 4.27 -13.37 11.31
CA PRO A 72 5.31 -14.37 11.30
C PRO A 72 6.26 -14.19 12.48
N VAL A 73 7.01 -15.24 12.82
CA VAL A 73 8.18 -15.10 13.69
C VAL A 73 9.28 -14.41 12.88
N MET A 74 9.89 -13.37 13.44
CA MET A 74 10.98 -12.63 12.81
C MET A 74 12.27 -12.88 13.58
N GLU A 75 13.12 -13.74 13.04
CA GLU A 75 14.45 -14.05 13.58
C GLU A 75 15.53 -13.58 12.60
N PHE A 76 16.51 -12.84 13.12
CA PHE A 76 17.70 -12.43 12.39
C PHE A 76 18.89 -12.37 13.36
N PRO A 77 20.12 -12.61 12.88
CA PRO A 77 21.30 -12.58 13.75
C PRO A 77 21.50 -11.18 14.31
N ALA A 78 22.00 -11.11 15.55
CA ALA A 78 22.44 -9.85 16.13
C ALA A 78 23.53 -9.23 15.24
N ALA A 79 23.38 -7.96 14.92
CA ALA A 79 24.29 -7.20 14.10
C ALA A 79 24.58 -5.87 14.79
N HIS A 80 25.80 -5.38 14.60
CA HIS A 80 26.33 -4.20 15.29
C HIS A 80 26.79 -3.12 14.29
N ASP A 81 26.50 -3.31 13.00
CA ASP A 81 26.88 -2.39 11.93
C ASP A 81 26.02 -1.13 11.91
N ARG A 82 24.86 -1.15 12.58
CA ARG A 82 23.91 -0.04 12.72
C ARG A 82 23.39 0.05 14.16
N MET A 83 22.88 1.21 14.54
CA MET A 83 22.37 1.46 15.90
C MET A 83 21.04 0.79 16.20
N VAL A 84 20.14 0.72 15.21
CA VAL A 84 18.80 0.14 15.37
C VAL A 84 18.43 -0.74 14.20
N TYR A 85 17.62 -1.77 14.48
CA TYR A 85 17.06 -2.69 13.50
C TYR A 85 15.55 -2.83 13.71
N LEU A 86 14.77 -2.62 12.65
CA LEU A 86 13.33 -2.78 12.63
C LEU A 86 12.95 -3.94 11.70
N GLY A 87 12.26 -4.94 12.24
CA GLY A 87 11.64 -6.00 11.45
C GLY A 87 10.22 -5.60 11.04
N LEU A 88 9.99 -5.40 9.74
CA LEU A 88 8.70 -5.06 9.17
C LEU A 88 8.09 -6.31 8.52
N SER A 89 7.17 -6.98 9.21
CA SER A 89 6.55 -8.22 8.74
C SER A 89 5.67 -8.04 7.51
N ASP A 90 5.49 -9.10 6.73
CA ASP A 90 4.45 -9.18 5.70
C ASP A 90 3.06 -8.90 6.30
N TYR A 91 2.79 -9.32 7.53
CA TYR A 91 1.61 -8.97 8.31
C TYR A 91 1.39 -7.45 8.37
N PHE A 92 2.41 -6.67 8.76
CA PHE A 92 2.31 -5.21 8.80
C PHE A 92 1.85 -4.63 7.46
N PHE A 93 2.47 -5.05 6.35
CA PHE A 93 2.08 -4.57 5.02
C PHE A 93 0.68 -5.03 4.59
N ASN A 94 0.31 -6.28 4.86
CA ASN A 94 -0.99 -6.83 4.46
C ASN A 94 -2.16 -6.21 5.23
N THR A 95 -1.96 -5.81 6.49
CA THR A 95 -2.99 -5.07 7.24
C THR A 95 -3.30 -3.71 6.62
N ALA A 96 -2.32 -3.03 6.02
CA ALA A 96 -2.56 -1.79 5.27
C ALA A 96 -3.48 -2.04 4.07
N GLY A 97 -3.20 -3.08 3.28
CA GLY A 97 -4.02 -3.49 2.14
C GLY A 97 -5.47 -3.80 2.54
N LEU A 98 -5.66 -4.50 3.66
CA LEU A 98 -6.96 -4.81 4.23
C LEU A 98 -7.74 -3.53 4.60
N VAL A 99 -7.15 -2.67 5.43
CA VAL A 99 -7.81 -1.45 5.93
C VAL A 99 -8.25 -0.53 4.78
N TYR A 100 -7.38 -0.27 3.81
CA TYR A 100 -7.71 0.61 2.69
C TYR A 100 -8.72 -0.02 1.72
N GLN A 101 -8.73 -1.35 1.56
CA GLN A 101 -9.70 -2.02 0.73
C GLN A 101 -11.09 -2.04 1.38
N GLU A 102 -11.20 -2.40 2.66
CA GLU A 102 -12.45 -2.43 3.40
C GLU A 102 -13.09 -1.04 3.54
N ALA A 103 -12.26 0.02 3.62
CA ALA A 103 -12.74 1.40 3.59
C ALA A 103 -13.31 1.81 2.22
N GLY A 104 -13.17 0.98 1.18
CA GLY A 104 -13.71 1.22 -0.16
C GLY A 104 -13.05 2.40 -0.88
N VAL A 105 -11.80 2.73 -0.52
CA VAL A 105 -11.03 3.84 -1.12
C VAL A 105 -10.09 3.38 -2.23
N LEU A 106 -9.80 2.09 -2.34
CA LEU A 106 -9.06 1.50 -3.47
C LEU A 106 -9.94 1.40 -4.73
N LYS A 107 -10.39 2.55 -5.22
CA LYS A 107 -11.22 2.68 -6.42
C LYS A 107 -10.90 3.95 -7.19
N MET A 108 -11.09 3.90 -8.50
CA MET A 108 -10.86 5.03 -9.40
C MET A 108 -11.90 5.03 -10.52
N THR A 109 -12.39 6.21 -10.86
CA THR A 109 -13.22 6.42 -12.05
C THR A 109 -12.40 7.08 -13.13
N LEU A 110 -12.35 6.46 -14.30
CA LEU A 110 -11.65 6.95 -15.48
C LEU A 110 -12.67 7.47 -16.49
N ARG A 111 -12.40 8.64 -17.02
CA ARG A 111 -13.22 9.33 -18.02
C ARG A 111 -12.36 9.72 -19.22
N ASP A 112 -13.02 9.91 -20.36
CA ASP A 112 -12.37 10.21 -21.64
C ASP A 112 -11.54 11.51 -21.62
N ASP A 113 -11.90 12.49 -20.79
CA ASP A 113 -11.18 13.76 -20.59
C ASP A 113 -9.85 13.60 -19.84
N MET A 114 -9.67 12.49 -19.12
CA MET A 114 -8.42 12.16 -18.44
C MET A 114 -7.37 11.56 -19.38
N ILE A 115 -7.78 11.10 -20.56
CA ILE A 115 -6.84 10.57 -21.56
C ILE A 115 -6.22 11.73 -22.33
N PRO A 116 -4.87 11.83 -22.40
CA PRO A 116 -4.15 12.81 -23.22
C PRO A 116 -4.73 12.92 -24.63
N LYS A 117 -4.85 14.14 -25.15
CA LYS A 117 -5.53 14.42 -26.42
C LYS A 117 -4.82 13.79 -27.61
N GLU A 118 -3.51 13.57 -27.48
CA GLU A 118 -2.62 12.99 -28.48
C GLU A 118 -2.71 11.45 -28.52
N SER A 119 -3.37 10.84 -27.53
CA SER A 119 -3.54 9.40 -27.48
C SER A 119 -4.47 8.89 -28.57
N LYS A 120 -4.10 7.75 -29.17
CA LYS A 120 -4.97 7.02 -30.09
C LYS A 120 -6.15 6.36 -29.38
N PHE A 121 -6.00 6.02 -28.09
CA PHE A 121 -7.06 5.42 -27.30
C PHE A 121 -8.05 6.48 -26.85
N ARG A 122 -9.36 6.20 -26.98
CA ARG A 122 -10.42 7.06 -26.44
C ARG A 122 -11.45 6.23 -25.71
N LEU A 123 -11.97 6.73 -24.59
CA LEU A 123 -13.12 6.14 -23.90
C LEU A 123 -14.41 6.64 -24.56
N THR A 124 -14.67 6.14 -25.76
CA THR A 124 -15.89 6.42 -26.53
C THR A 124 -16.40 5.15 -27.18
N THR A 125 -17.71 5.04 -27.34
CA THR A 125 -18.32 3.89 -28.01
C THR A 125 -17.91 3.81 -29.48
N LYS A 126 -17.60 4.95 -30.12
CA LYS A 126 -17.02 5.01 -31.47
C LYS A 126 -15.66 4.32 -31.55
N PHE A 127 -14.74 4.62 -30.63
CA PHE A 127 -13.42 4.00 -30.60
C PHE A 127 -13.53 2.51 -30.25
N PHE A 128 -14.28 2.17 -29.20
CA PHE A 128 -14.48 0.78 -28.80
C PHE A 128 -15.18 -0.05 -29.89
N GLY A 129 -16.06 0.57 -30.68
CA GLY A 129 -16.71 -0.07 -31.83
C GLY A 129 -15.77 -0.60 -32.91
N THR A 130 -14.51 -0.14 -32.96
CA THR A 130 -13.52 -0.62 -33.93
C THR A 130 -13.07 -2.05 -33.65
N PHE A 131 -13.16 -2.51 -32.40
CA PHE A 131 -12.79 -3.88 -31.98
C PHE A 131 -13.92 -4.60 -31.21
N LEU A 132 -14.95 -3.88 -30.72
CA LEU A 132 -16.17 -4.40 -30.10
C LEU A 132 -17.42 -3.82 -30.80
N PRO A 133 -17.80 -4.32 -31.99
CA PRO A 133 -18.84 -3.69 -32.82
C PRO A 133 -20.20 -3.49 -32.13
N GLU A 134 -20.59 -4.43 -31.25
CA GLU A 134 -21.85 -4.36 -30.51
C GLU A 134 -21.93 -3.15 -29.56
N VAL A 135 -20.79 -2.59 -29.12
CA VAL A 135 -20.75 -1.35 -28.33
C VAL A 135 -21.28 -0.17 -29.15
N ALA A 136 -20.76 0.04 -30.36
CA ALA A 136 -21.17 1.15 -31.22
C ALA A 136 -22.60 0.97 -31.75
N LYS A 137 -23.03 -0.27 -31.97
CA LYS A 137 -24.38 -0.60 -32.44
C LYS A 137 -25.45 -0.34 -31.37
N LYS A 138 -25.23 -0.79 -30.13
CA LYS A 138 -26.19 -0.62 -29.03
C LYS A 138 -26.14 0.78 -28.41
N PHE A 139 -24.96 1.40 -28.37
CA PHE A 139 -24.73 2.69 -27.71
C PHE A 139 -24.04 3.69 -28.66
N PRO A 140 -24.72 4.16 -29.72
CA PRO A 140 -24.10 5.01 -30.72
C PRO A 140 -23.71 6.39 -30.16
N ASN A 141 -22.50 6.86 -30.48
CA ASN A 141 -21.98 8.20 -30.17
C ASN A 141 -21.99 8.59 -28.68
N MET A 142 -21.67 7.65 -27.79
CA MET A 142 -21.61 7.88 -26.34
C MET A 142 -20.16 7.89 -25.83
N LYS A 143 -19.95 8.55 -24.69
CA LYS A 143 -18.72 8.43 -23.91
C LYS A 143 -18.74 7.14 -23.11
N ILE A 144 -17.55 6.61 -22.82
CA ILE A 144 -17.35 5.48 -21.92
C ILE A 144 -16.73 5.99 -20.63
N GLN A 145 -17.18 5.44 -19.52
CA GLN A 145 -16.60 5.60 -18.20
C GLN A 145 -16.14 4.23 -17.72
N ILE A 146 -14.95 4.16 -17.13
CA ILE A 146 -14.41 2.91 -16.57
C ILE A 146 -14.30 3.08 -15.06
N HIS A 147 -14.84 2.14 -14.30
CA HIS A 147 -14.64 2.05 -12.85
C HIS A 147 -13.60 0.96 -12.59
N VAL A 148 -12.56 1.30 -11.85
CA VAL A 148 -11.53 0.37 -11.37
C VAL A 148 -11.69 0.28 -9.86
N SER A 149 -11.72 -0.93 -9.30
CA SER A 149 -11.80 -1.15 -7.85
C SER A 149 -11.07 -2.41 -7.44
N ALA A 150 -10.42 -2.42 -6.29
CA ALA A 150 -9.82 -3.63 -5.73
C ALA A 150 -10.91 -4.69 -5.44
N SER A 151 -10.77 -5.87 -6.04
CA SER A 151 -11.74 -6.97 -5.88
C SER A 151 -11.60 -7.66 -4.51
N THR A 152 -10.37 -7.68 -3.99
CA THR A 152 -9.98 -8.24 -2.69
C THR A 152 -8.89 -7.37 -2.08
N PRO A 153 -8.63 -7.44 -0.76
CA PRO A 153 -7.45 -6.85 -0.15
C PRO A 153 -6.19 -7.27 -0.93
N PRO A 154 -5.37 -6.32 -1.40
CA PRO A 154 -4.17 -6.68 -2.15
C PRO A 154 -3.14 -7.32 -1.22
N HIS A 155 -2.49 -8.38 -1.69
CA HIS A 155 -1.52 -9.12 -0.90
C HIS A 155 -0.09 -8.65 -1.19
N LEU A 156 0.73 -8.59 -0.14
CA LEU A 156 2.17 -8.38 -0.23
C LEU A 156 2.90 -9.56 0.40
N SER A 157 3.92 -10.06 -0.29
CA SER A 157 4.81 -11.08 0.25
C SER A 157 6.25 -10.55 0.29
N VAL A 158 6.99 -10.93 1.33
CA VAL A 158 8.42 -10.59 1.48
C VAL A 158 9.25 -11.86 1.33
N GLN A 159 10.19 -11.85 0.40
CA GLN A 159 11.16 -12.92 0.17
C GLN A 159 12.57 -12.33 0.19
N PRO A 160 13.63 -13.15 0.34
CA PRO A 160 15.01 -12.68 0.18
C PRO A 160 15.30 -11.97 -1.14
N THR A 161 14.52 -12.23 -2.19
CA THR A 161 14.63 -11.57 -3.50
C THR A 161 14.00 -10.17 -3.54
N GLY A 162 13.18 -9.80 -2.57
CA GLY A 162 12.47 -8.52 -2.54
C GLY A 162 11.01 -8.64 -2.09
N LEU A 163 10.26 -7.54 -2.25
CA LEU A 163 8.85 -7.47 -1.93
C LEU A 163 8.02 -7.62 -3.22
N THR A 164 7.10 -8.57 -3.20
CA THR A 164 6.19 -8.84 -4.33
C THR A 164 4.76 -8.47 -3.95
N PHE A 165 4.08 -7.74 -4.82
CA PHE A 165 2.72 -7.27 -4.67
C PHE A 165 1.79 -7.98 -5.66
N TYR A 166 0.61 -8.39 -5.18
CA TYR A 166 -0.38 -9.13 -5.94
C TYR A 166 -1.70 -8.36 -5.99
N PRO A 167 -1.81 -7.32 -6.82
CA PRO A 167 -3.06 -6.59 -7.00
C PRO A 167 -4.05 -7.41 -7.83
N ALA A 168 -5.29 -7.44 -7.37
CA ALA A 168 -6.45 -7.93 -8.12
C ALA A 168 -7.52 -6.83 -8.12
N VAL A 169 -7.95 -6.44 -9.32
CA VAL A 169 -8.94 -5.37 -9.51
C VAL A 169 -10.05 -5.81 -10.45
N ASP A 170 -11.23 -5.28 -10.19
CA ASP A 170 -12.36 -5.29 -11.09
C ASP A 170 -12.36 -4.01 -11.92
N VAL A 171 -12.53 -4.18 -13.23
CA VAL A 171 -12.61 -3.09 -14.19
C VAL A 171 -13.94 -3.19 -14.93
N GLN A 172 -14.85 -2.26 -14.65
CA GLN A 172 -16.17 -2.23 -15.23
C GLN A 172 -16.31 -1.06 -16.20
N ALA A 173 -16.73 -1.35 -17.43
CA ALA A 173 -16.97 -0.34 -18.45
C ALA A 173 -18.46 0.01 -18.55
N PHE A 174 -18.75 1.30 -18.65
CA PHE A 174 -20.11 1.83 -18.79
C PHE A 174 -20.19 2.78 -19.99
N ALA A 175 -21.29 2.73 -20.74
CA ALA A 175 -21.68 3.82 -21.63
C ALA A 175 -22.45 4.88 -20.84
N ILE A 176 -22.12 6.14 -21.04
CA ILE A 176 -22.83 7.28 -20.45
C ILE A 176 -24.00 7.64 -21.36
N LEU A 177 -25.22 7.40 -20.89
CA LEU A 177 -26.45 7.69 -21.63
C LEU A 177 -26.76 9.21 -21.67
N PRO A 178 -27.64 9.69 -22.58
CA PRO A 178 -27.99 11.11 -22.66
C PRO A 178 -28.58 11.71 -21.38
N ASN A 179 -29.21 10.89 -20.55
CA ASN A 179 -29.72 11.26 -19.23
C ASN A 179 -28.66 11.16 -18.11
N SER A 180 -27.38 11.01 -18.45
CA SER A 180 -26.24 10.81 -17.55
C SER A 180 -26.23 9.51 -16.74
N SER A 181 -27.18 8.60 -16.97
CA SER A 181 -27.15 7.28 -16.34
C SER A 181 -26.10 6.37 -17.00
N LEU A 182 -25.60 5.40 -16.22
CA LEU A 182 -24.55 4.48 -16.65
C LEU A 182 -25.14 3.15 -17.09
N ALA A 183 -24.95 2.78 -18.36
CA ALA A 183 -25.30 1.48 -18.88
C ALA A 183 -24.07 0.55 -18.87
N SER A 184 -24.11 -0.51 -18.07
CA SER A 184 -23.00 -1.47 -17.96
C SER A 184 -22.76 -2.20 -19.29
N LEU A 185 -21.53 -2.15 -19.79
CA LEU A 185 -21.11 -2.82 -21.03
C LEU A 185 -20.55 -4.20 -20.74
N PHE A 186 -19.51 -4.27 -19.89
CA PHE A 186 -18.83 -5.49 -19.47
C PHE A 186 -18.04 -5.26 -18.18
N LEU A 187 -17.72 -6.36 -17.50
CA LEU A 187 -16.88 -6.43 -16.31
C LEU A 187 -15.73 -7.39 -16.58
N ILE A 188 -14.51 -6.93 -16.36
CA ILE A 188 -13.31 -7.78 -16.40
C ILE A 188 -12.64 -7.82 -15.03
N GLY A 189 -12.09 -8.99 -14.69
CA GLY A 189 -11.07 -9.11 -13.67
C GLY A 189 -9.70 -8.83 -14.28
N MET A 190 -8.86 -8.11 -13.54
CA MET A 190 -7.47 -7.87 -13.91
C MET A 190 -6.58 -8.16 -12.71
N HIS A 191 -5.56 -8.99 -12.93
CA HIS A 191 -4.56 -9.30 -11.92
C HIS A 191 -3.17 -9.22 -12.55
N THR A 192 -2.17 -8.94 -11.73
CA THR A 192 -0.76 -8.93 -12.13
C THR A 192 0.10 -9.20 -10.90
N THR A 193 1.40 -9.36 -11.12
CA THR A 193 2.43 -9.25 -10.09
C THR A 193 3.13 -7.91 -10.22
N GLY A 194 3.72 -7.43 -9.13
CA GLY A 194 4.55 -6.23 -9.17
C GLY A 194 5.63 -6.26 -8.12
N SER A 195 6.77 -5.65 -8.41
CA SER A 195 7.82 -5.43 -7.42
C SER A 195 7.55 -4.12 -6.67
N ILE A 196 7.75 -4.14 -5.35
CA ILE A 196 7.77 -2.91 -4.55
C ILE A 196 9.20 -2.61 -4.14
N GLU A 197 9.68 -1.44 -4.56
CA GLU A 197 10.91 -0.85 -4.04
C GLU A 197 10.55 -0.04 -2.80
N VAL A 198 11.16 -0.39 -1.66
CA VAL A 198 10.97 0.31 -0.38
C VAL A 198 12.19 1.17 -0.13
N SER A 199 11.99 2.35 0.44
CA SER A 199 13.05 3.23 0.91
C SER A 199 12.62 3.94 2.20
N ALA A 200 13.53 4.68 2.82
CA ALA A 200 13.21 5.60 3.90
C ALA A 200 13.50 7.03 3.49
N GLU A 201 12.56 7.91 3.80
CA GLU A 201 12.73 9.36 3.67
C GLU A 201 12.35 10.01 5.00
N SER A 202 13.30 10.68 5.63
CA SER A 202 13.16 11.21 7.00
C SER A 202 12.83 10.09 8.01
N ASP A 203 11.65 10.14 8.62
CA ASP A 203 11.10 9.18 9.58
C ASP A 203 9.96 8.35 8.96
N ARG A 204 9.92 8.25 7.63
CA ARG A 204 8.85 7.57 6.88
C ARG A 204 9.38 6.45 6.02
N LEU A 205 8.61 5.36 5.96
CA LEU A 205 8.76 4.29 4.99
C LEU A 205 8.01 4.66 3.71
N VAL A 206 8.73 4.79 2.60
CA VAL A 206 8.16 5.11 1.28
C VAL A 206 8.28 3.92 0.35
N GLY A 207 7.41 3.86 -0.66
CA GLY A 207 7.42 2.76 -1.62
C GLY A 207 7.17 3.22 -3.05
N GLU A 208 7.65 2.43 -4.01
CA GLU A 208 7.33 2.57 -5.43
C GLU A 208 6.95 1.21 -6.00
N LEU A 209 5.75 1.13 -6.60
CA LEU A 209 5.25 -0.07 -7.25
C LEU A 209 5.58 -0.04 -8.74
N LYS A 210 6.15 -1.14 -9.23
CA LYS A 210 6.30 -1.43 -10.65
C LYS A 210 5.50 -2.69 -10.96
N LEU A 211 4.75 -2.67 -12.06
CA LEU A 211 3.84 -3.76 -12.44
C LEU A 211 4.44 -4.60 -13.57
N ASP A 212 4.23 -5.91 -13.50
CA ASP A 212 4.47 -6.83 -14.59
C ASP A 212 3.30 -6.81 -15.59
N ARG A 213 3.27 -7.82 -16.47
CA ARG A 213 2.23 -7.99 -17.48
C ARG A 213 0.84 -8.16 -16.85
N LEU A 214 -0.10 -7.32 -17.30
CA LEU A 214 -1.51 -7.39 -16.93
C LEU A 214 -2.18 -8.63 -17.53
N LEU A 215 -2.84 -9.42 -16.69
CA LEU A 215 -3.66 -10.56 -17.08
C LEU A 215 -5.14 -10.19 -16.94
N LEU A 216 -5.91 -10.43 -18.01
CA LEU A 216 -7.32 -10.04 -18.10
C LEU A 216 -8.23 -11.26 -18.19
N GLU A 217 -9.36 -11.20 -17.50
CA GLU A 217 -10.40 -12.24 -17.50
C GLU A 217 -11.77 -11.58 -17.68
N LEU A 218 -12.59 -12.08 -18.61
CA LEU A 218 -13.95 -11.59 -18.78
C LEU A 218 -14.86 -12.23 -17.73
N LYS A 219 -15.38 -11.43 -16.79
CA LYS A 219 -16.32 -11.90 -15.77
C LYS A 219 -17.77 -11.86 -16.25
N HIS A 220 -18.15 -10.78 -16.93
CA HIS A 220 -19.53 -10.59 -17.43
C HIS A 220 -19.58 -9.64 -18.63
N SER A 221 -20.56 -9.80 -19.52
CA SER A 221 -20.78 -8.91 -20.66
C SER A 221 -22.25 -8.75 -21.02
N ASN A 222 -22.71 -7.50 -21.17
CA ASN A 222 -24.06 -7.14 -21.67
C ASN A 222 -24.05 -6.86 -23.18
N ILE A 223 -22.88 -6.83 -23.81
CA ILE A 223 -22.70 -6.63 -25.26
C ILE A 223 -22.48 -7.95 -26.01
N GLY A 224 -22.65 -9.09 -25.34
CA GLY A 224 -22.37 -10.42 -25.88
C GLY A 224 -20.94 -10.88 -25.61
N PRO A 225 -20.61 -12.15 -25.92
CA PRO A 225 -19.26 -12.69 -25.71
C PRO A 225 -18.25 -12.03 -26.66
N PHE A 226 -17.03 -11.79 -26.19
CA PHE A 226 -15.91 -11.33 -26.99
C PHE A 226 -14.58 -11.82 -26.40
N PRO A 227 -13.51 -11.96 -27.20
CA PRO A 227 -12.19 -12.28 -26.67
C PRO A 227 -11.65 -11.14 -25.79
N VAL A 228 -11.41 -11.41 -24.51
CA VAL A 228 -10.92 -10.39 -23.55
C VAL A 228 -9.60 -9.75 -23.96
N ALA A 229 -8.77 -10.48 -24.73
CA ALA A 229 -7.50 -10.00 -25.28
C ALA A 229 -7.64 -8.72 -26.14
N LEU A 230 -8.83 -8.44 -26.70
CA LEU A 230 -9.10 -7.20 -27.42
C LEU A 230 -8.99 -5.94 -26.54
N LEU A 231 -9.05 -6.10 -25.20
CA LEU A 231 -8.88 -5.02 -24.23
C LEU A 231 -7.43 -4.86 -23.77
N GLN A 232 -6.51 -5.72 -24.20
CA GLN A 232 -5.14 -5.72 -23.67
C GLN A 232 -4.41 -4.40 -23.93
N ASP A 233 -4.46 -3.89 -25.16
CA ASP A 233 -3.72 -2.69 -25.55
C ASP A 233 -4.20 -1.45 -24.79
N ILE A 234 -5.52 -1.31 -24.61
CA ILE A 234 -6.07 -0.17 -23.88
C ILE A 234 -5.78 -0.27 -22.37
N MET A 235 -5.79 -1.47 -21.77
CA MET A 235 -5.44 -1.65 -20.36
C MET A 235 -3.94 -1.40 -20.12
N ASN A 236 -3.09 -1.90 -21.02
CA ASN A 236 -1.64 -1.63 -20.99
C ASN A 236 -1.30 -0.15 -21.15
N TYR A 237 -2.19 0.66 -21.73
CA TYR A 237 -2.06 2.11 -21.79
C TYR A 237 -2.60 2.79 -20.51
N ILE A 238 -3.83 2.46 -20.12
CA ILE A 238 -4.55 3.14 -19.04
C ILE A 238 -3.90 2.91 -17.68
N VAL A 239 -3.52 1.67 -17.38
CA VAL A 239 -3.02 1.31 -16.05
C VAL A 239 -1.74 2.08 -15.68
N PRO A 240 -0.65 2.04 -16.47
CA PRO A 240 0.57 2.74 -16.12
C PRO A 240 0.45 4.28 -16.21
N ILE A 241 -0.44 4.81 -17.04
CA ILE A 241 -0.55 6.27 -17.27
C ILE A 241 -1.52 6.94 -16.30
N LEU A 242 -2.60 6.27 -15.91
CA LEU A 242 -3.67 6.89 -15.11
C LEU A 242 -3.80 6.28 -13.72
N VAL A 243 -3.65 4.96 -13.59
CA VAL A 243 -3.91 4.24 -12.32
C VAL A 243 -2.66 4.19 -11.45
N LEU A 244 -1.57 3.62 -11.97
CA LEU A 244 -0.33 3.41 -11.23
C LEU A 244 0.26 4.71 -10.64
N PRO A 245 0.22 5.88 -11.33
CA PRO A 245 0.74 7.11 -10.75
C PRO A 245 0.01 7.54 -9.48
N ARG A 246 -1.30 7.28 -9.36
CA ARG A 246 -2.08 7.60 -8.15
C ARG A 246 -1.74 6.67 -6.98
N VAL A 247 -1.44 5.41 -7.29
CA VAL A 247 -0.95 4.45 -6.29
C VAL A 247 0.43 4.88 -5.80
N ASN A 248 1.36 5.17 -6.71
CA ASN A 248 2.73 5.58 -6.36
C ASN A 248 2.76 6.95 -5.66
N GLU A 249 1.90 7.90 -6.02
CA GLU A 249 1.75 9.16 -5.27
C GLU A 249 1.45 8.91 -3.77
N LYS A 250 0.59 7.92 -3.47
CA LYS A 250 0.27 7.55 -2.09
C LYS A 250 1.42 6.81 -1.42
N LEU A 251 2.09 5.88 -2.11
CA LEU A 251 3.21 5.12 -1.56
C LEU A 251 4.45 6.01 -1.30
N GLN A 252 4.68 7.01 -2.16
CA GLN A 252 5.75 8.00 -2.01
C GLN A 252 5.49 8.99 -0.86
N LYS A 253 4.22 9.28 -0.53
CA LYS A 253 3.91 10.00 0.71
C LYS A 253 4.39 9.21 1.93
N GLY A 254 4.34 7.88 1.87
CA GLY A 254 4.87 6.97 2.87
C GLY A 254 4.10 6.90 4.18
N PHE A 255 4.59 6.03 5.06
CA PHE A 255 4.01 5.69 6.35
C PHE A 255 5.00 6.01 7.48
N PRO A 256 4.55 6.59 8.60
CA PRO A 256 5.44 6.98 9.70
C PRO A 256 6.05 5.76 10.39
N LEU A 257 7.35 5.81 10.65
CA LEU A 257 8.09 4.82 11.45
C LEU A 257 7.95 5.12 12.96
N PRO A 258 8.09 4.10 13.84
CA PRO A 258 7.96 4.27 15.28
C PRO A 258 9.22 4.92 15.89
N THR A 259 9.44 6.20 15.61
CA THR A 259 10.59 6.97 16.12
C THR A 259 10.16 7.84 17.31
N PRO A 260 10.97 7.91 18.40
CA PRO A 260 10.69 8.81 19.51
C PRO A 260 10.97 10.27 19.10
N ALA A 261 10.54 11.21 19.93
CA ALA A 261 10.74 12.63 19.65
C ALA A 261 12.23 12.96 19.44
N ARG A 262 12.49 13.85 18.48
CA ARG A 262 13.83 14.39 18.17
C ARG A 262 14.85 13.36 17.67
N VAL A 263 14.40 12.20 17.21
CA VAL A 263 15.24 11.21 16.53
C VAL A 263 15.08 11.31 15.01
N GLN A 264 16.19 11.19 14.28
CA GLN A 264 16.18 10.95 12.84
C GLN A 264 17.03 9.74 12.50
N LEU A 265 16.59 9.00 11.47
CA LEU A 265 17.26 7.80 10.97
C LEU A 265 18.10 8.16 9.74
N TYR A 266 19.31 7.61 9.65
CA TYR A 266 20.20 7.78 8.49
C TYR A 266 21.05 6.52 8.27
N ASN A 267 21.84 6.50 7.18
CA ASN A 267 22.63 5.32 6.76
C ASN A 267 21.79 4.04 6.64
N VAL A 268 20.57 4.17 6.12
CA VAL A 268 19.59 3.09 6.05
C VAL A 268 20.09 1.96 5.15
N VAL A 269 19.90 0.72 5.62
CA VAL A 269 20.10 -0.51 4.88
C VAL A 269 18.81 -1.32 4.94
N LEU A 270 18.34 -1.76 3.77
CA LEU A 270 17.15 -2.58 3.64
C LEU A 270 17.54 -3.97 3.15
N GLN A 271 17.16 -4.99 3.91
CA GLN A 271 17.46 -6.39 3.62
C GLN A 271 16.15 -7.17 3.66
N PRO A 272 15.64 -7.62 2.51
CA PRO A 272 14.50 -8.52 2.48
C PRO A 272 14.88 -9.88 3.09
N HIS A 273 14.06 -10.38 4.01
CA HIS A 273 14.14 -11.72 4.57
C HIS A 273 12.87 -12.50 4.21
N GLN A 274 12.85 -13.79 4.54
CA GLN A 274 11.64 -14.58 4.42
C GLN A 274 10.58 -14.01 5.40
N ASN A 275 9.44 -13.55 4.87
CA ASN A 275 8.28 -13.00 5.60
C ASN A 275 8.45 -11.63 6.28
N PHE A 276 9.63 -11.00 6.27
CA PHE A 276 9.80 -9.64 6.79
C PHE A 276 10.91 -8.87 6.09
N LEU A 277 10.82 -7.54 6.12
CA LEU A 277 11.86 -6.63 5.66
C LEU A 277 12.66 -6.16 6.89
N LEU A 278 13.97 -6.41 6.89
CA LEU A 278 14.88 -5.89 7.89
C LEU A 278 15.36 -4.50 7.50
N PHE A 279 15.10 -3.53 8.37
CA PHE A 279 15.51 -2.14 8.22
C PHE A 279 16.58 -1.83 9.28
N GLY A 280 17.83 -1.64 8.86
CA GLY A 280 18.93 -1.21 9.74
C GLY A 280 19.26 0.26 9.54
N ALA A 281 19.46 1.03 10.62
CA ALA A 281 19.81 2.44 10.51
C ALA A 281 20.63 2.96 11.71
N ASP A 282 21.34 4.06 11.47
CA ASP A 282 21.95 4.87 12.51
C ASP A 282 20.99 5.95 12.99
N VAL A 283 21.17 6.39 14.23
CA VAL A 283 20.28 7.36 14.91
C VAL A 283 21.04 8.66 15.18
N VAL A 284 20.39 9.79 14.88
CA VAL A 284 20.83 11.10 15.37
C VAL A 284 19.74 11.70 16.26
N TYR A 285 20.12 12.10 17.47
CA TYR A 285 19.25 12.79 18.43
C TYR A 285 19.52 14.30 18.36
N LYS A 286 18.47 15.11 18.34
CA LYS A 286 18.52 16.58 18.22
C LYS A 286 18.09 17.29 19.50
#